data_AF-A0A183DFY7-F1
#
_entry.id   AF-A0A183DFY7-F1
#
_cell.length_a   1.000
_cell.length_b   1.000
_cell.length_c   1.000
_cell.angle_alpha   90.00
_cell.angle_beta   90.00
_cell.angle_gamma   90.00
#
_symmetry.space_group_name_H-M   'P 1'
#
loop_
_entity.id
_entity.type
_entity.pdbx_description
1 polymer ?
#
loop_
_entity_poly.entity_id
_entity_poly.type
_entity_poly.pdbx_seq_one_letter_code
_entity_poly.pdbx_strand_id
1 'polypeptide(L)'
;MTRRKAKCVNMWLRKLASRPRKASCIESGIKGTIEDPFEKLPQLPRTLEADPIDCSDMYFFIQQNRRLATTSPLRRHSKPAKSSSSHAATEEKYILWRSLAADLRLFPGTRQIPQSFSRDVRHLDQTYSREVHKVAVIYVAKGQEDKVSVLSNSFGSDAFNEFVSHLGWRVEIGRQHHGYNGGLPSGAVTPYYASADTEIVFHVSTMLDGSLSVFALTTRSVFT
;
A
#
# COMPACT_ATOMS: atom_id res chain seq x y z
N MET A 1 -50.08 16.85 15.63
CA MET A 1 -48.92 17.58 15.09
C MET A 1 -48.47 16.92 13.79
N THR A 2 -48.86 17.47 12.65
CA THR A 2 -48.67 16.85 11.33
C THR A 2 -47.31 17.24 10.76
N ARG A 3 -46.35 16.29 10.75
CA ARG A 3 -45.00 16.48 10.22
C ARG A 3 -45.09 16.89 8.75
N ARG A 4 -44.84 18.17 8.43
CA ARG A 4 -44.74 18.68 7.05
C ARG A 4 -43.57 17.93 6.37
N LYS A 5 -43.88 16.83 5.67
CA LYS A 5 -42.90 16.07 4.88
C LYS A 5 -42.19 17.06 3.96
N ALA A 6 -40.85 17.05 3.97
CA ALA A 6 -39.94 17.85 3.15
C ALA A 6 -40.06 17.51 1.65
N LYS A 7 -41.25 17.69 1.07
CA LYS A 7 -41.56 17.45 -0.35
C LYS A 7 -40.81 18.44 -1.26
N CYS A 8 -40.39 19.58 -0.72
CA CYS A 8 -39.75 20.66 -1.48
C CYS A 8 -38.37 20.24 -2.02
N VAL A 9 -37.53 19.60 -1.19
CA VAL A 9 -36.14 19.26 -1.58
C VAL A 9 -36.13 18.15 -2.64
N ASN A 10 -36.91 17.09 -2.45
CA ASN A 10 -36.96 15.98 -3.40
C ASN A 10 -37.58 16.38 -4.75
N MET A 11 -38.61 17.24 -4.74
CA MET A 11 -39.15 17.82 -5.97
C MET A 11 -38.15 18.74 -6.67
N TRP A 12 -37.40 19.52 -5.90
CA TRP A 12 -36.37 20.41 -6.42
C TRP A 12 -35.20 19.64 -7.05
N LEU A 13 -34.70 18.58 -6.39
CA LEU A 13 -33.65 17.70 -6.92
C LEU A 13 -34.09 17.00 -8.22
N ARG A 14 -35.33 16.49 -8.28
CA ARG A 14 -35.89 15.91 -9.52
C ARG A 14 -35.93 16.93 -10.65
N LYS A 15 -36.36 18.16 -10.37
CA LYS A 15 -36.45 19.25 -11.36
C LYS A 15 -35.07 19.67 -11.87
N LEU A 16 -34.03 19.56 -11.03
CA LEU A 16 -32.63 19.79 -11.42
C LEU A 16 -32.06 18.68 -12.29
N ALA A 17 -32.30 17.43 -11.93
CA ALA A 17 -31.86 16.27 -12.70
C ALA A 17 -32.48 16.24 -14.10
N SER A 18 -33.70 16.77 -14.25
CA SER A 18 -34.39 16.88 -15.54
C SER A 18 -33.98 18.08 -16.39
N ARG A 19 -33.07 18.96 -15.92
CA ARG A 19 -32.60 20.08 -16.75
C ARG A 19 -31.67 19.56 -17.85
N PRO A 20 -31.91 19.90 -19.12
CA PRO A 20 -31.01 19.51 -20.19
C PRO A 20 -29.63 20.11 -19.93
N ARG A 21 -28.59 19.26 -19.98
CA ARG A 21 -27.20 19.72 -19.94
C ARG A 21 -26.98 20.60 -21.17
N LYS A 22 -26.84 21.92 -20.97
CA LYS A 22 -26.25 22.76 -22.00
C LYS A 22 -24.82 22.26 -22.19
N ALA A 23 -24.58 21.54 -23.27
CA ALA A 23 -23.22 21.37 -23.78
C ALA A 23 -22.76 22.78 -24.18
N SER A 24 -21.98 23.43 -23.31
CA SER A 24 -21.26 24.63 -23.71
C SER A 24 -20.24 24.19 -24.74
N CYS A 25 -20.55 24.48 -26.01
CA CYS A 25 -19.58 24.49 -27.09
C CYS A 25 -18.42 25.40 -26.67
N ILE A 26 -17.20 24.95 -27.00
CA ILE A 26 -15.97 25.69 -26.78
C ILE A 26 -16.03 26.92 -27.67
N GLU A 27 -16.37 28.07 -27.10
CA GLU A 27 -16.13 29.36 -27.73
C GLU A 27 -15.08 30.15 -26.95
N SER A 28 -14.10 30.58 -27.73
CA SER A 28 -12.93 31.39 -27.45
C SER A 28 -13.29 32.65 -26.67
N GLY A 29 -12.63 32.91 -25.53
CA GLY A 29 -12.67 34.24 -24.89
C GLY A 29 -12.66 34.23 -23.37
N ILE A 30 -11.47 34.51 -22.81
CA ILE A 30 -11.19 35.30 -21.61
C ILE A 30 -12.28 35.33 -20.50
N LYS A 31 -11.93 34.69 -19.37
CA LYS A 31 -12.43 34.98 -18.00
C LYS A 31 -13.91 34.68 -17.74
N GLY A 32 -14.28 33.40 -17.79
CA GLY A 32 -15.52 32.90 -17.20
C GLY A 32 -15.22 31.97 -16.03
N THR A 33 -15.49 32.39 -14.80
CA THR A 33 -15.67 31.47 -13.67
C THR A 33 -16.71 30.43 -14.06
N ILE A 34 -16.36 29.15 -14.06
CA ILE A 34 -17.33 28.06 -14.16
C ILE A 34 -18.26 28.25 -12.97
N GLU A 35 -19.47 28.78 -13.21
CA GLU A 35 -20.43 28.98 -12.14
C GLU A 35 -20.81 27.62 -11.57
N ASP A 36 -20.47 27.41 -10.31
CA ASP A 36 -20.79 26.19 -9.57
C ASP A 36 -22.32 26.01 -9.61
N PRO A 37 -22.84 24.90 -10.19
CA PRO A 37 -24.28 24.61 -10.22
C PRO A 37 -24.93 24.62 -8.83
N PHE A 38 -24.12 24.45 -7.77
CA PHE A 38 -24.53 24.46 -6.38
C PHE A 38 -24.45 25.83 -5.70
N GLU A 39 -23.88 26.89 -6.32
CA GLU A 39 -23.91 28.27 -5.77
C GLU A 39 -25.33 28.85 -5.73
N LYS A 40 -26.20 28.42 -6.66
CA LYS A 40 -27.60 28.88 -6.78
C LYS A 40 -28.56 28.17 -5.81
N LEU A 41 -28.05 27.30 -4.95
CA LEU A 41 -28.84 26.66 -3.89
C LEU A 41 -29.23 27.68 -2.82
N PRO A 42 -30.44 27.60 -2.26
CA PRO A 42 -30.77 28.36 -1.06
C PRO A 42 -29.80 27.98 0.06
N GLN A 43 -29.08 28.98 0.59
CA GLN A 43 -28.21 28.82 1.75
C GLN A 43 -29.06 28.67 3.00
N LEU A 44 -28.58 27.90 3.98
CA LEU A 44 -29.24 27.87 5.29
C LEU A 44 -29.20 29.28 5.91
N PRO A 45 -30.31 29.73 6.53
CA PRO A 45 -30.38 31.01 7.24
C PRO A 45 -29.21 31.19 8.23
N ARG A 46 -28.73 32.41 8.46
CA ARG A 46 -27.64 32.61 9.43
C ARG A 46 -28.12 32.49 10.88
N THR A 47 -29.41 32.67 11.09
CA THR A 47 -30.07 32.64 12.40
C THR A 47 -31.24 31.65 12.36
N LEU A 48 -31.28 30.74 13.33
CA LEU A 48 -32.42 29.87 13.59
C LEU A 48 -33.45 30.69 14.38
N GLU A 49 -34.55 31.07 13.72
CA GLU A 49 -35.71 31.65 14.42
C GLU A 49 -36.44 30.51 15.14
N ALA A 50 -36.07 30.33 16.41
CA ALA A 50 -36.79 29.59 17.47
C ALA A 50 -37.43 28.24 17.08
N ASP A 51 -36.65 27.15 17.19
CA ASP A 51 -37.17 25.79 17.37
C ASP A 51 -36.88 25.30 18.81
N PRO A 52 -37.75 24.47 19.42
CA PRO A 52 -37.63 24.02 20.81
C PRO A 52 -36.46 23.05 21.09
N ILE A 53 -35.63 22.75 20.09
CA ILE A 53 -34.49 21.85 20.18
C ILE A 53 -33.24 22.66 19.84
N ASP A 54 -32.35 22.84 20.81
CA ASP A 54 -31.06 23.48 20.60
C ASP A 54 -30.20 22.61 19.67
N CYS A 55 -30.17 22.98 18.41
CA CYS A 55 -29.35 22.36 17.38
C CYS A 55 -28.29 23.33 16.86
N SER A 56 -27.97 24.37 17.65
CA SER A 56 -27.03 25.44 17.29
C SER A 56 -25.66 24.89 16.92
N ASP A 57 -25.13 23.91 17.66
CA ASP A 57 -23.83 23.30 17.37
C ASP A 57 -23.80 22.56 16.03
N MET A 58 -24.82 21.74 15.77
CA MET A 58 -24.98 21.04 14.50
C MET A 58 -25.21 22.03 13.35
N TYR A 59 -25.94 23.11 13.60
CA TYR A 59 -26.21 24.17 12.65
C TYR A 59 -24.95 24.92 12.27
N PHE A 60 -24.13 25.28 13.27
CA PHE A 60 -22.85 25.94 13.09
C PHE A 60 -21.87 25.03 12.34
N PHE A 61 -21.84 23.73 12.67
CA PHE A 61 -21.06 22.74 11.94
C PHE A 61 -21.48 22.65 10.47
N ILE A 62 -22.78 22.59 10.17
CA ILE A 62 -23.28 22.54 8.78
C ILE A 62 -22.96 23.84 8.02
N GLN A 63 -23.06 25.00 8.66
CA GLN A 63 -22.69 26.29 8.05
C GLN A 63 -21.19 26.39 7.73
N GLN A 64 -20.33 25.79 8.55
CA GLN A 64 -18.89 25.73 8.31
C GLN A 64 -18.52 24.76 7.17
N ASN A 65 -19.36 23.76 6.88
CA ASN A 65 -19.22 22.86 5.76
C ASN A 65 -19.64 23.54 4.43
N ARG A 66 -18.95 24.63 4.06
CA ARG A 66 -19.05 25.20 2.71
C ARG A 66 -18.25 24.33 1.76
N ARG A 67 -18.86 23.90 0.64
CA ARG A 67 -18.09 23.36 -0.49
C ARG A 67 -17.10 24.43 -0.92
N LEU A 68 -15.82 24.15 -0.75
CA LEU A 68 -14.77 24.93 -1.39
C LEU A 68 -14.83 24.54 -2.87
N ALA A 69 -15.38 25.40 -3.71
CA ALA A 69 -15.22 25.24 -5.14
C ALA A 69 -13.71 25.16 -5.40
N THR A 70 -13.25 24.04 -5.94
CA THR A 70 -11.87 23.91 -6.39
C THR A 70 -11.65 24.91 -7.52
N THR A 71 -11.23 26.13 -7.18
CA THR A 71 -10.50 27.00 -8.09
C THR A 71 -9.07 26.49 -8.21
N SER A 72 -8.91 25.19 -8.46
CA SER A 72 -7.69 24.76 -9.11
C SER A 72 -7.85 25.21 -10.56
N PRO A 73 -6.91 26.00 -11.13
CA PRO A 73 -6.81 25.97 -12.57
C PRO A 73 -6.72 24.50 -12.93
N LEU A 74 -7.55 24.02 -13.85
CA LEU A 74 -7.28 22.76 -14.52
C LEU A 74 -5.85 22.92 -15.07
N ARG A 75 -4.87 22.47 -14.29
CA ARG A 75 -3.54 22.19 -14.79
C ARG A 75 -3.86 21.10 -15.79
N ARG A 76 -3.89 21.51 -17.07
CA ARG A 76 -4.08 20.63 -18.21
C ARG A 76 -3.39 19.33 -17.86
N HIS A 77 -4.16 18.26 -17.73
CA HIS A 77 -3.58 16.93 -17.72
C HIS A 77 -2.65 16.90 -18.92
N SER A 78 -1.33 16.88 -18.69
CA SER A 78 -0.39 16.49 -19.71
C SER A 78 -0.88 15.11 -20.12
N LYS A 79 -1.31 14.98 -21.38
CA LYS A 79 -1.78 13.73 -21.97
C LYS A 79 -0.91 12.60 -21.43
N PRO A 80 -1.47 11.56 -20.79
CA PRO A 80 -0.65 10.44 -20.39
C PRO A 80 -0.10 9.84 -21.68
N ALA A 81 1.23 9.78 -21.77
CA ALA A 81 1.88 8.97 -22.79
C ALA A 81 1.28 7.56 -22.65
N LYS A 82 0.82 7.00 -23.77
CA LYS A 82 0.16 5.70 -23.83
C LYS A 82 1.07 4.64 -23.18
N SER A 83 0.75 4.25 -21.96
CA SER A 83 1.12 2.95 -21.42
C SER A 83 -0.18 2.20 -21.12
N SER A 84 -0.21 0.98 -21.59
CA SER A 84 -1.32 0.05 -21.46
C SER A 84 -1.61 -0.30 -19.99
N SER A 85 -2.85 -0.73 -19.75
CA SER A 85 -3.36 -1.49 -18.61
C SER A 85 -4.22 -0.75 -17.58
N SER A 86 -5.16 -1.52 -17.04
CA SER A 86 -6.28 -1.25 -16.11
C SER A 86 -6.00 -0.37 -14.88
N HIS A 87 -4.76 0.00 -14.59
CA HIS A 87 -4.38 0.77 -13.40
C HIS A 87 -4.89 2.22 -13.40
N ALA A 88 -5.00 2.87 -14.56
CA ALA A 88 -5.41 4.28 -14.64
C ALA A 88 -6.87 4.51 -14.23
N ALA A 89 -7.76 3.54 -14.48
CA ALA A 89 -9.18 3.64 -14.09
C ALA A 89 -9.40 3.42 -12.59
N THR A 90 -8.60 2.55 -11.97
CA THR A 90 -8.67 2.27 -10.53
C THR A 90 -8.23 3.50 -9.71
N GLU A 91 -7.22 4.23 -10.19
CA GLU A 91 -6.76 5.50 -9.61
C GLU A 91 -7.89 6.55 -9.55
N GLU A 92 -8.69 6.68 -10.62
CA GLU A 92 -9.79 7.66 -10.69
C GLU A 92 -10.86 7.44 -9.61
N LYS A 93 -11.20 6.18 -9.32
CA LYS A 93 -12.15 5.80 -8.25
C LYS A 93 -11.68 6.26 -6.87
N TYR A 94 -10.39 6.13 -6.57
CA TYR A 94 -9.86 6.49 -5.26
C TYR A 94 -9.64 7.99 -5.09
N ILE A 95 -9.46 8.74 -6.18
CA ILE A 95 -9.37 10.20 -6.16
C ILE A 95 -10.69 10.82 -5.64
N LEU A 96 -11.84 10.29 -6.07
CA LEU A 96 -13.16 10.77 -5.64
C LEU A 96 -13.38 10.59 -4.13
N TRP A 97 -13.08 9.41 -3.59
CA TRP A 97 -13.20 9.15 -2.15
C TRP A 97 -12.22 10.02 -1.34
N ARG A 98 -10.98 10.17 -1.81
CA ARG A 98 -9.96 11.00 -1.14
C ARG A 98 -10.36 12.48 -1.10
N SER A 99 -10.91 13.01 -2.18
CA SER A 99 -11.45 14.37 -2.21
C SER A 99 -12.64 14.50 -1.27
N LEU A 100 -13.58 13.55 -1.30
CA LEU A 100 -14.73 13.54 -0.40
C LEU A 100 -14.30 13.51 1.08
N ALA A 101 -13.35 12.64 1.45
CA ALA A 101 -12.85 12.53 2.82
C ALA A 101 -12.13 13.81 3.29
N ALA A 102 -11.41 14.48 2.38
CA ALA A 102 -10.80 15.78 2.66
C ALA A 102 -11.86 16.90 2.81
N ASP A 103 -12.89 16.88 1.95
CA ASP A 103 -13.98 17.86 1.98
C ASP A 103 -14.82 17.74 3.25
N LEU A 104 -15.00 16.52 3.75
CA LEU A 104 -15.63 16.24 5.04
C LEU A 104 -14.70 16.50 6.24
N ARG A 105 -13.45 16.94 6.00
CA ARG A 105 -12.41 17.19 7.01
C ARG A 105 -12.14 15.99 7.94
N LEU A 106 -12.45 14.77 7.51
CA LEU A 106 -12.17 13.56 8.29
C LEU A 106 -10.66 13.38 8.49
N PHE A 107 -9.89 13.67 7.43
CA PHE A 107 -8.43 13.58 7.41
C PHE A 107 -7.87 14.73 6.53
N PRO A 108 -7.43 15.87 7.10
CA PRO A 108 -7.04 17.07 6.36
C PRO A 108 -5.89 16.93 5.33
N GLY A 109 -5.27 15.75 5.20
CA GLY A 109 -4.18 15.45 4.28
C GLY A 109 -4.51 14.50 3.13
N THR A 110 -5.72 13.91 3.04
CA THR A 110 -6.02 12.84 2.05
C THR A 110 -5.95 13.27 0.60
N ARG A 111 -5.97 14.58 0.33
CA ARG A 111 -5.78 15.16 -1.02
C ARG A 111 -4.34 15.12 -1.52
N GLN A 112 -3.37 15.07 -0.61
CA GLN A 112 -1.96 15.17 -0.96
C GLN A 112 -1.34 13.77 -0.89
N ILE A 113 -1.14 13.13 -2.04
CA ILE A 113 -0.35 11.90 -2.11
C ILE A 113 1.11 12.34 -2.24
N PRO A 114 2.00 12.00 -1.28
CA PRO A 114 3.42 12.27 -1.42
C PRO A 114 3.95 11.65 -2.71
N GLN A 115 4.90 12.31 -3.39
CA GLN A 115 5.53 11.76 -4.60
C GLN A 115 6.25 10.43 -4.32
N SER A 116 6.59 10.17 -3.05
CA SER A 116 7.18 8.91 -2.59
C SER A 116 6.17 7.78 -2.40
N PHE A 117 4.86 8.04 -2.37
CA PHE A 117 3.85 7.05 -1.97
C PHE A 117 3.95 5.71 -2.72
N SER A 118 4.06 5.74 -4.05
CA SER A 118 4.17 4.51 -4.84
C SER A 118 5.46 3.74 -4.57
N ARG A 119 6.53 4.44 -4.20
CA ARG A 119 7.79 3.82 -3.79
C ARG A 119 7.66 3.24 -2.38
N ASP A 120 7.06 3.98 -1.46
CA ASP A 120 6.91 3.58 -0.07
C ASP A 120 5.99 2.35 0.06
N VAL A 121 4.91 2.28 -0.74
CA VAL A 121 4.05 1.09 -0.84
C VAL A 121 4.84 -0.12 -1.37
N ARG A 122 5.67 0.07 -2.41
CA ARG A 122 6.52 -1.03 -2.92
C ARG A 122 7.53 -1.51 -1.87
N HIS A 123 8.08 -0.61 -1.07
CA HIS A 123 8.95 -0.99 0.04
C HIS A 123 8.19 -1.75 1.13
N LEU A 124 6.96 -1.35 1.44
CA LEU A 124 6.10 -2.06 2.38
C LEU A 124 5.81 -3.48 1.89
N ASP A 125 5.45 -3.65 0.61
CA ASP A 125 5.19 -4.96 -0.01
C ASP A 125 6.44 -5.87 -0.01
N GLN A 126 7.63 -5.28 0.04
CA GLN A 126 8.91 -6.00 0.13
C GLN A 126 9.35 -6.27 1.58
N THR A 127 8.66 -5.69 2.56
CA THR A 127 8.99 -5.87 3.97
C THR A 127 8.43 -7.21 4.44
N TYR A 128 9.28 -8.03 5.06
CA TYR A 128 8.84 -9.32 5.61
C TYR A 128 7.84 -9.09 6.75
N SER A 129 6.75 -9.84 6.72
CA SER A 129 5.74 -9.83 7.78
C SER A 129 6.14 -10.67 8.99
N ARG A 130 7.08 -11.61 8.79
CA ARG A 130 7.63 -12.51 9.81
C ARG A 130 9.06 -12.10 10.15
N GLU A 131 9.49 -12.44 11.36
CA GLU A 131 10.89 -12.34 11.74
C GLU A 131 11.70 -13.39 10.97
N VAL A 132 12.80 -12.97 10.36
CA VAL A 132 13.62 -13.82 9.49
C VAL A 132 15.01 -14.01 10.09
N HIS A 133 15.45 -15.27 10.19
CA HIS A 133 16.78 -15.61 10.65
C HIS A 133 17.54 -16.43 9.61
N LYS A 134 18.83 -16.15 9.49
CA LYS A 134 19.79 -16.96 8.74
C LYS A 134 20.77 -17.59 9.73
N VAL A 135 20.90 -18.91 9.69
CA VAL A 135 21.74 -19.66 10.63
C VAL A 135 22.76 -20.47 9.86
N ALA A 136 24.05 -20.30 10.20
CA ALA A 136 25.14 -21.07 9.63
C ALA A 136 25.31 -22.41 10.37
N VAL A 137 25.36 -23.52 9.63
CA VAL A 137 25.66 -24.85 10.15
C VAL A 137 26.92 -25.36 9.46
N ILE A 138 27.99 -25.53 10.23
CA ILE A 138 29.33 -25.83 9.69
C ILE A 138 29.78 -27.20 10.18
N TYR A 139 30.17 -28.05 9.23
CA TYR A 139 30.82 -29.32 9.51
C TYR A 139 32.33 -29.17 9.52
N VAL A 140 32.98 -29.57 10.62
CA VAL A 140 34.43 -29.60 10.78
C VAL A 140 34.87 -31.06 10.94
N ALA A 141 35.63 -31.57 9.97
CA ALA A 141 36.17 -32.93 10.04
C ALA A 141 37.40 -33.00 10.95
N LYS A 142 37.74 -34.21 11.40
CA LYS A 142 38.90 -34.44 12.27
C LYS A 142 40.20 -33.95 11.60
N GLY A 143 40.94 -33.09 12.30
CA GLY A 143 42.22 -32.56 11.82
C GLY A 143 42.09 -31.38 10.85
N GLN A 144 40.88 -30.85 10.60
CA GLN A 144 40.72 -29.61 9.86
C GLN A 144 40.87 -28.41 10.81
N GLU A 145 41.81 -27.53 10.48
CA GLU A 145 42.06 -26.27 11.21
C GLU A 145 41.93 -25.06 10.29
N ASP A 146 42.13 -25.24 8.98
CA ASP A 146 42.05 -24.17 7.99
C ASP A 146 40.60 -23.92 7.53
N LYS A 147 40.20 -22.64 7.51
CA LYS A 147 38.88 -22.18 7.03
C LYS A 147 38.50 -22.78 5.68
N VAL A 148 39.44 -22.82 4.74
CA VAL A 148 39.18 -23.30 3.37
C VAL A 148 38.85 -24.80 3.39
N SER A 149 39.58 -25.60 4.17
CA SER A 149 39.33 -27.04 4.28
C SER A 149 37.95 -27.32 4.86
N VAL A 150 37.58 -26.63 5.94
CA VAL A 150 36.27 -26.72 6.59
C VAL A 150 35.11 -26.37 5.65
N LEU A 151 35.25 -25.30 4.86
CA LEU A 151 34.19 -24.84 3.95
C LEU A 151 34.15 -25.59 2.62
N SER A 152 35.13 -26.44 2.34
CA SER A 152 35.21 -27.27 1.13
C SER A 152 34.61 -28.67 1.30
N ASN A 153 34.15 -29.01 2.50
CA ASN A 153 33.56 -30.31 2.79
C ASN A 153 32.30 -30.55 1.94
N SER A 154 32.32 -31.57 1.08
CA SER A 154 31.17 -31.96 0.25
C SER A 154 30.19 -32.89 0.97
N PHE A 155 30.61 -33.52 2.07
CA PHE A 155 29.78 -34.43 2.84
C PHE A 155 30.13 -34.36 4.33
N GLY A 156 29.12 -34.52 5.18
CA GLY A 156 29.29 -34.62 6.64
C GLY A 156 29.38 -36.06 7.11
N SER A 157 29.54 -36.27 8.41
CA SER A 157 29.34 -37.59 9.02
C SER A 157 27.86 -38.00 9.01
N ASP A 158 27.57 -39.29 9.20
CA ASP A 158 26.18 -39.77 9.28
C ASP A 158 25.40 -39.06 10.40
N ALA A 159 26.01 -38.90 11.58
CA ALA A 159 25.43 -38.16 12.70
C ALA A 159 25.18 -36.68 12.38
N PHE A 160 26.04 -36.05 11.57
CA PHE A 160 25.84 -34.67 11.12
C PHE A 160 24.64 -34.57 10.16
N ASN A 161 24.54 -35.50 9.20
CA ASN A 161 23.43 -35.52 8.25
C ASN A 161 22.10 -35.80 8.95
N GLU A 162 22.09 -36.68 9.95
CA GLU A 162 20.93 -36.94 10.80
C GLU A 162 20.52 -35.66 11.57
N PHE A 163 21.47 -34.98 12.20
CA PHE A 163 21.20 -33.70 12.87
C PHE A 163 20.60 -32.67 11.91
N VAL A 164 21.17 -32.50 10.72
CA VAL A 164 20.67 -31.57 9.70
C VAL A 164 19.26 -31.92 9.25
N SER A 165 18.92 -33.21 9.15
CA SER A 165 17.57 -33.66 8.77
C SER A 165 16.49 -33.30 9.80
N HIS A 166 16.88 -33.10 11.06
CA HIS A 166 15.98 -32.69 12.14
C HIS A 166 15.85 -31.17 12.32
N LEU A 167 16.63 -30.35 11.62
CA LEU A 167 16.54 -28.88 11.71
C LEU A 167 15.27 -28.31 11.09
N GLY A 168 14.71 -28.98 10.09
CA GLY A 168 13.52 -28.50 9.39
C GLY A 168 13.24 -29.26 8.10
N TRP A 169 12.33 -28.70 7.30
CA TRP A 169 11.95 -29.28 6.02
C TRP A 169 13.00 -28.98 4.96
N ARG A 170 13.33 -30.00 4.16
CA ARG A 170 14.18 -29.82 2.98
C ARG A 170 13.39 -29.09 1.91
N VAL A 171 13.83 -27.89 1.54
CA VAL A 171 13.19 -27.04 0.53
C VAL A 171 14.16 -26.64 -0.57
N GLU A 172 13.64 -26.42 -1.77
CA GLU A 172 14.38 -25.86 -2.91
C GLU A 172 14.04 -24.37 -3.06
N ILE A 173 15.04 -23.50 -2.93
CA ILE A 173 14.89 -22.05 -3.02
C ILE A 173 14.55 -21.65 -4.46
N GLY A 174 13.57 -20.76 -4.65
CA GLY A 174 13.19 -20.25 -5.97
C GLY A 174 11.70 -20.48 -6.26
N ARG A 175 11.38 -21.11 -7.40
CA ARG A 175 9.99 -21.19 -7.87
C ARG A 175 9.04 -21.98 -6.95
N GLN A 176 9.57 -22.94 -6.20
CA GLN A 176 8.75 -23.80 -5.34
C GLN A 176 8.60 -23.24 -3.92
N HIS A 177 9.45 -22.30 -3.51
CA HIS A 177 9.49 -21.78 -2.15
C HIS A 177 9.40 -20.24 -2.16
N HIS A 178 8.28 -19.72 -1.66
CA HIS A 178 8.02 -18.27 -1.56
C HIS A 178 8.39 -17.66 -0.20
N GLY A 179 8.99 -18.45 0.71
CA GLY A 179 9.45 -17.94 2.00
C GLY A 179 10.77 -17.18 1.91
N TYR A 180 11.28 -16.78 3.07
CA TYR A 180 12.59 -16.17 3.21
C TYR A 180 13.68 -17.05 2.57
N ASN A 181 14.47 -16.47 1.66
CA ASN A 181 15.47 -17.22 0.89
C ASN A 181 16.89 -17.17 1.49
N GLY A 182 17.12 -16.38 2.56
CA GLY A 182 18.44 -16.28 3.20
C GLY A 182 19.56 -15.70 2.32
N GLY A 183 19.25 -15.19 1.12
CA GLY A 183 20.25 -14.82 0.12
C GLY A 183 20.84 -16.01 -0.65
N LEU A 184 20.23 -17.19 -0.58
CA LEU A 184 20.61 -18.35 -1.39
C LEU A 184 20.14 -18.20 -2.85
N PRO A 185 20.90 -18.72 -3.83
CA PRO A 185 20.50 -18.69 -5.22
C PRO A 185 19.31 -19.62 -5.49
N SER A 186 18.55 -19.36 -6.55
CA SER A 186 17.48 -20.25 -7.00
C SER A 186 18.04 -21.61 -7.41
N GLY A 187 17.41 -22.70 -6.97
CA GLY A 187 17.84 -24.09 -7.14
C GLY A 187 18.65 -24.64 -5.96
N ALA A 188 19.05 -23.80 -4.99
CA ALA A 188 19.73 -24.27 -3.79
C ALA A 188 18.78 -25.08 -2.89
N VAL A 189 19.26 -26.20 -2.37
CA VAL A 189 18.51 -27.02 -1.43
C VAL A 189 19.03 -26.82 -0.02
N THR A 190 18.12 -26.53 0.91
CA THR A 190 18.47 -26.18 2.29
C THR A 190 17.40 -26.67 3.26
N PRO A 191 17.75 -27.01 4.51
CA PRO A 191 16.78 -27.13 5.58
C PRO A 191 16.14 -25.76 5.87
N TYR A 192 14.84 -25.78 6.11
CA TYR A 192 14.06 -24.59 6.36
C TYR A 192 13.03 -24.85 7.46
N TYR A 193 12.91 -23.90 8.38
CA TYR A 193 11.92 -23.92 9.44
C TYR A 193 11.04 -22.68 9.34
N ALA A 194 9.75 -22.86 9.57
CA ALA A 194 8.80 -21.76 9.62
C ALA A 194 7.71 -22.02 10.66
N SER A 195 7.38 -20.96 11.37
CA SER A 195 6.29 -20.86 12.34
C SER A 195 5.31 -19.76 11.89
N ALA A 196 4.37 -19.40 12.76
CA ALA A 196 3.43 -18.30 12.51
C ALA A 196 4.13 -16.93 12.40
N ASP A 197 5.19 -16.74 13.19
CA ASP A 197 5.89 -15.47 13.43
C ASP A 197 7.33 -15.44 12.90
N THR A 198 7.95 -16.60 12.71
CA THR A 198 9.39 -16.74 12.44
C THR A 198 9.65 -17.63 11.23
N GLU A 199 10.68 -17.29 10.46
CA GLU A 199 11.23 -18.10 9.37
C GLU A 199 12.75 -18.22 9.52
N ILE A 200 13.28 -19.42 9.32
CA ILE A 200 14.70 -19.72 9.49
C ILE A 200 15.21 -20.49 8.28
N VAL A 201 16.26 -19.97 7.65
CA VAL A 201 17.01 -20.64 6.57
C VAL A 201 18.36 -21.10 7.11
N PHE A 202 18.70 -22.37 6.88
CA PHE A 202 19.96 -22.95 7.37
C PHE A 202 21.01 -23.03 6.26
N HIS A 203 22.09 -22.27 6.42
CA HIS A 203 23.25 -22.32 5.52
C HIS A 203 24.16 -23.48 5.95
N VAL A 204 23.88 -24.67 5.41
CA VAL A 204 24.65 -25.89 5.71
C VAL A 204 25.89 -25.96 4.82
N SER A 205 27.08 -25.94 5.42
CA SER A 205 28.34 -25.88 4.68
C SER A 205 28.52 -27.00 3.66
N THR A 206 27.99 -28.19 3.93
CA THR A 206 28.09 -29.37 3.05
C THR A 206 27.07 -29.38 1.90
N MET A 207 26.04 -28.55 1.96
CA MET A 207 25.02 -28.41 0.90
C MET A 207 25.27 -27.19 0.00
N LEU A 208 26.23 -26.34 0.38
CA LEU A 208 26.63 -25.17 -0.38
C LEU A 208 27.81 -25.55 -1.27
N ASP A 209 27.76 -25.18 -2.54
CA ASP A 209 28.91 -25.34 -3.42
C ASP A 209 30.09 -24.52 -2.89
N GLY A 210 31.33 -24.99 -3.06
CA GLY A 210 32.52 -24.39 -2.44
C GLY A 210 32.74 -22.90 -2.77
N SER A 211 32.19 -22.39 -3.88
CA SER A 211 32.18 -20.95 -4.19
C SER A 211 31.10 -20.19 -3.41
N LEU A 212 29.94 -20.81 -3.19
CA LEU A 212 28.80 -20.24 -2.47
C LEU A 212 28.98 -20.29 -0.94
N SER A 213 29.71 -21.29 -0.42
CA SER A 213 29.91 -21.47 1.04
C SER A 213 30.63 -20.27 1.66
N VAL A 214 31.65 -19.71 0.99
CA VAL A 214 32.39 -18.55 1.49
C VAL A 214 31.50 -17.30 1.54
N PHE A 215 30.72 -17.04 0.50
CA PHE A 215 29.86 -15.85 0.43
C PHE A 215 28.64 -15.96 1.37
N ALA A 216 27.95 -17.10 1.36
CA ALA A 216 26.75 -17.32 2.16
C ALA A 216 27.03 -17.32 3.68
N LEU A 217 28.23 -17.71 4.11
CA LEU A 217 28.62 -17.76 5.53
C LEU A 217 29.38 -16.51 6.01
N THR A 218 29.95 -15.72 5.10
CA THR A 218 30.72 -14.50 5.45
C THR A 218 29.87 -13.22 5.36
N THR A 219 28.67 -13.27 4.77
CA THR A 219 27.83 -12.07 4.62
C THR A 219 27.33 -11.59 5.98
N ARG A 220 27.97 -10.53 6.51
CA ARG A 220 27.58 -9.82 7.73
C ARG A 220 26.07 -9.59 7.73
N SER A 221 25.40 -10.11 8.74
CA SER A 221 24.04 -9.68 9.07
C SER A 221 24.13 -8.23 9.50
N VAL A 222 23.84 -7.30 8.59
CA VAL A 222 23.54 -5.93 9.00
C VAL A 222 22.13 -6.01 9.57
N PHE A 223 22.04 -6.23 10.88
CA PHE A 223 20.84 -5.89 11.64
C PHE A 223 20.67 -4.37 11.47
N THR A 224 19.64 -3.96 10.73
CA THR A 224 19.11 -2.60 10.75
C THR A 224 17.90 -2.57 11.66
#